data_AF-A0A2V8R5Z2-F1
#
_entry.id   AF-A0A2V8R5Z2-F1
#
_cell.length_a   1.000
_cell.length_b   1.000
_cell.length_c   1.000
_cell.angle_alpha   90.00
_cell.angle_beta   90.00
_cell.angle_gamma   90.00
#
_symmetry.space_group_name_H-M   'P 1'
#
loop_
_entity.id
_entity.type
_entity.pdbx_description
1 polymer ?
#
loop_
_entity_poly.entity_id
_entity_poly.type
_entity_poly.pdbx_seq_one_letter_code
_entity_poly.pdbx_strand_id
1 'polypeptide(L)'
;MWAELHRIVSNHPLVRASRSAGLLIEEGASNAYTDLTQELFVQLLTKSRFQHYLDTAMTDAEIECEIGQIELTNLLTAELRKRHPESYRLARRISTLIQSSANFRRFDSNGHSEEQHRRLADRVYGLTEWPASKPGRGSHELEQRMRK
;
A
#
# COMPACT_ATOMS: atom_id res chain seq x y z
N MET A 1 18.91 12.27 10.83
CA MET A 1 18.67 11.16 9.89
C MET A 1 17.87 10.02 10.52
N TRP A 2 18.40 9.26 11.48
CA TRP A 2 17.66 8.12 12.08
C TRP A 2 16.27 8.51 12.62
N ALA A 3 16.18 9.60 13.38
CA ALA A 3 14.91 10.09 13.92
C ALA A 3 13.90 10.44 12.80
N GLU A 4 14.36 11.00 11.68
CA GLU A 4 13.50 11.33 10.54
C GLU A 4 13.02 10.09 9.80
N LEU A 5 13.90 9.11 9.55
CA LEU A 5 13.50 7.83 8.97
C LEU A 5 12.47 7.12 9.86
N HIS A 6 12.70 7.10 11.17
CA HIS A 6 11.76 6.53 12.12
C HIS A 6 10.41 7.27 12.11
N ARG A 7 10.42 8.60 11.99
CA ARG A 7 9.20 9.42 11.84
C ARG A 7 8.45 9.06 10.56
N ILE A 8 9.13 8.95 9.42
CA ILE A 8 8.54 8.56 8.14
C ILE A 8 7.90 7.17 8.25
N VAL A 9 8.63 6.19 8.79
CA VAL A 9 8.13 4.82 8.98
C VAL A 9 6.91 4.78 9.89
N SER A 10 6.99 5.45 11.06
CA SER A 10 5.91 5.43 12.06
C SER A 10 4.62 6.09 11.57
N ASN A 11 4.75 7.13 10.75
CA ASN A 11 3.60 7.87 10.21
C ASN A 11 3.05 7.30 8.90
N HIS A 12 3.76 6.35 8.28
CA HIS A 12 3.37 5.83 6.99
C HIS A 12 2.04 5.05 7.05
N PRO A 13 1.03 5.37 6.20
CA PRO A 13 -0.29 4.74 6.27
C PRO A 13 -0.27 3.22 6.14
N LEU A 14 0.58 2.68 5.25
CA LEU A 14 0.67 1.22 5.06
C LEU A 14 1.34 0.53 6.26
N VAL A 15 2.31 1.18 6.92
CA VAL A 15 2.95 0.63 8.12
C VAL A 15 1.92 0.55 9.25
N ARG A 16 1.17 1.63 9.46
CA ARG A 16 0.10 1.68 10.48
C ARG A 16 -0.99 0.65 10.21
N ALA A 17 -1.48 0.56 8.97
CA ALA A 17 -2.48 -0.43 8.58
C ALA A 17 -1.98 -1.87 8.77
N SER A 18 -0.73 -2.15 8.38
CA SER A 18 -0.11 -3.47 8.54
C SER A 18 0.07 -3.85 10.00
N ARG A 19 0.41 -2.89 10.87
CA ARG A 19 0.45 -3.10 12.32
C ARG A 19 -0.94 -3.40 12.87
N SER A 20 -1.95 -2.61 12.51
CA SER A 20 -3.33 -2.82 12.94
C SER A 20 -3.89 -4.17 12.48
N ALA A 21 -3.47 -4.65 11.32
CA ALA A 21 -3.84 -5.95 10.78
C ALA A 21 -3.04 -7.13 11.39
N GLY A 22 -2.11 -6.87 12.31
CA GLY A 22 -1.26 -7.91 12.93
C GLY A 22 -0.19 -8.51 12.01
N LEU A 23 0.07 -7.90 10.86
CA LEU A 23 1.00 -8.41 9.84
C LEU A 23 2.47 -8.10 10.17
N LEU A 24 2.72 -7.12 11.03
CA LEU A 24 4.06 -6.66 11.44
C LEU A 24 4.55 -7.29 12.76
N ILE A 25 3.96 -8.39 13.20
CA ILE A 25 4.30 -9.03 14.48
C ILE A 25 5.30 -10.16 14.23
N GLU A 26 6.55 -9.99 14.66
CA GLU A 26 7.42 -11.06 15.14
C GLU A 26 7.86 -10.75 16.58
N GLU A 27 8.29 -11.78 17.30
CA GLU A 27 8.47 -11.87 18.76
C GLU A 27 9.08 -10.60 19.41
N GLY A 28 8.29 -9.90 20.22
CA GLY A 28 8.72 -8.69 20.93
C GLY A 28 7.97 -7.43 20.45
N ALA A 29 6.76 -7.23 20.99
CA ALA A 29 5.76 -6.23 20.58
C ALA A 29 6.19 -4.74 20.56
N SER A 30 7.45 -4.42 20.87
CA SER A 30 7.98 -3.06 20.99
C SER A 30 8.82 -2.59 19.79
N ASN A 31 9.36 -3.48 18.95
CA ASN A 31 10.45 -3.10 18.04
C ASN A 31 10.10 -3.01 16.54
N ALA A 32 8.88 -3.35 16.11
CA ALA A 32 8.55 -3.43 14.67
C ALA A 32 8.84 -2.15 13.86
N TYR A 33 8.63 -0.95 14.43
CA TYR A 33 8.98 0.30 13.75
C TYR A 33 10.48 0.54 13.71
N THR A 34 11.19 0.18 14.78
CA THR A 34 12.64 0.25 14.87
C THR A 34 13.28 -0.70 13.86
N ASP A 35 12.79 -1.94 13.77
CA ASP A 35 13.29 -2.96 12.84
C ASP A 35 13.03 -2.54 11.38
N LEU A 36 11.83 -2.03 11.08
CA LEU A 36 11.52 -1.47 9.75
C LEU A 36 12.39 -0.26 9.41
N THR A 37 12.67 0.60 10.40
CA THR A 37 13.57 1.75 10.20
C THR A 37 14.99 1.29 9.92
N GLN A 38 15.47 0.27 10.63
CA GLN A 38 16.79 -0.32 10.42
C GLN A 38 16.88 -0.94 9.02
N GLU A 39 15.91 -1.76 8.65
CA GLU A 39 15.88 -2.42 7.34
C GLU A 39 15.80 -1.39 6.20
N LEU A 40 14.94 -0.37 6.33
CA LEU A 40 14.87 0.74 5.38
C LEU A 40 16.22 1.44 5.23
N PHE A 41 16.89 1.74 6.35
CA PHE A 41 18.20 2.39 6.33
C PHE A 41 19.24 1.53 5.60
N VAL A 42 19.30 0.23 5.90
CA VAL A 42 20.22 -0.71 5.23
C VAL A 42 19.93 -0.78 3.74
N GLN A 43 18.67 -0.79 3.32
CA GLN A 43 18.30 -0.80 1.89
C GLN A 43 18.68 0.50 1.18
N LEU A 44 18.43 1.65 1.79
CA LEU A 44 18.83 2.95 1.23
C LEU A 44 20.35 3.02 1.04
N LEU A 45 21.11 2.51 2.02
CA LEU A 45 22.56 2.46 1.94
C LEU A 45 23.04 1.49 0.85
N THR A 46 22.50 0.27 0.80
CA THR A 46 22.88 -0.77 -0.17
C THR A 46 22.62 -0.33 -1.61
N LYS A 47 21.57 0.47 -1.83
CA LYS A 47 21.21 1.02 -3.16
C LYS A 47 21.92 2.35 -3.47
N SER A 48 22.81 2.83 -2.59
CA SER A 48 23.46 4.14 -2.71
C SER A 48 22.47 5.31 -2.87
N ARG A 49 21.28 5.21 -2.27
CA ARG A 49 20.21 6.22 -2.41
C ARG A 49 20.61 7.58 -1.85
N PHE A 50 21.33 7.61 -0.73
CA PHE A 50 21.80 8.88 -0.16
C PHE A 50 22.71 9.63 -1.13
N GLN A 51 23.60 8.94 -1.85
CA GLN A 51 24.45 9.57 -2.86
C GLN A 51 23.61 10.08 -4.03
N HIS A 52 22.63 9.29 -4.49
CA HIS A 52 21.71 9.71 -5.54
C HIS A 52 20.94 11.00 -5.18
N TYR A 53 20.50 11.14 -3.93
CA TYR A 53 19.81 12.35 -3.44
C TYR A 53 20.71 13.58 -3.49
N LEU A 54 21.99 13.41 -3.16
CA LEU A 54 22.99 14.48 -3.25
C LEU A 54 23.30 14.84 -4.71
N ASP A 55 23.54 13.84 -5.56
CA ASP A 55 23.91 14.02 -6.97
C ASP A 55 22.79 14.70 -7.77
N THR A 56 21.54 14.39 -7.43
CA THR A 56 20.35 14.95 -8.08
C THR A 56 19.88 16.25 -7.41
N ALA A 57 20.57 16.70 -6.34
CA ALA A 57 20.23 17.89 -5.56
C ALA A 57 18.77 17.92 -5.10
N MET A 58 18.26 16.79 -4.63
CA MET A 58 16.87 16.66 -4.17
C MET A 58 16.65 17.45 -2.87
N THR A 59 15.49 18.09 -2.78
CA THR A 59 15.04 18.76 -1.56
C THR A 59 14.57 17.75 -0.51
N ASP A 60 14.54 18.17 0.77
CA ASP A 60 14.06 17.32 1.86
C ASP A 60 12.64 16.77 1.58
N ALA A 61 11.75 17.58 1.02
CA ALA A 61 10.39 17.16 0.69
C ALA A 61 10.36 16.08 -0.40
N GLU A 62 11.22 16.18 -1.41
CA GLU A 62 11.34 15.17 -2.47
C GLU A 62 11.93 13.87 -1.94
N ILE A 63 12.96 13.96 -1.07
CA ILE A 63 13.57 12.80 -0.41
C ILE A 63 12.54 12.09 0.48
N GLU A 64 11.80 12.82 1.31
CA GLU A 64 10.74 12.24 2.14
C GLU A 64 9.65 11.57 1.30
N CYS A 65 9.26 12.21 0.20
CA CYS A 65 8.29 11.67 -0.75
C CYS A 65 8.79 10.36 -1.38
N GLU A 66 10.04 10.33 -1.87
CA GLU A 66 10.63 9.13 -2.46
C GLU A 66 10.76 8.00 -1.43
N ILE A 67 11.28 8.30 -0.24
CA ILE A 67 11.44 7.31 0.83
C ILE A 67 10.07 6.73 1.21
N GLY A 68 9.06 7.57 1.41
CA GLY A 68 7.73 7.12 1.79
C GLY A 68 7.00 6.37 0.67
N GLN A 69 6.90 6.97 -0.52
CA GLN A 69 6.07 6.45 -1.60
C GLN A 69 6.73 5.28 -2.34
N ILE A 70 8.06 5.28 -2.47
CA ILE A 70 8.77 4.29 -3.28
C ILE A 70 9.49 3.29 -2.38
N GLU A 71 10.47 3.73 -1.60
CA GLU A 71 11.38 2.80 -0.90
C GLU A 71 10.68 2.03 0.21
N LEU A 72 9.94 2.71 1.09
CA LEU A 72 9.19 2.08 2.17
C LEU A 72 8.04 1.21 1.65
N THR A 73 7.33 1.66 0.60
CA THR A 73 6.28 0.85 -0.04
C THR A 73 6.86 -0.43 -0.66
N ASN A 74 8.01 -0.34 -1.32
CA ASN A 74 8.69 -1.50 -1.89
C ASN A 74 9.17 -2.47 -0.80
N LEU A 75 9.74 -1.96 0.28
CA LEU A 75 10.13 -2.75 1.44
C LEU A 75 8.95 -3.54 2.00
N LEU A 76 7.85 -2.85 2.33
CA LEU A 76 6.65 -3.48 2.89
C LEU A 76 6.06 -4.52 1.94
N THR A 77 5.99 -4.20 0.66
CA THR A 77 5.44 -5.13 -0.34
C THR A 77 6.33 -6.36 -0.49
N ALA A 78 7.66 -6.20 -0.45
CA ALA A 78 8.60 -7.31 -0.50
C ALA A 78 8.44 -8.23 0.72
N GLU A 79 8.32 -7.67 1.92
CA GLU A 79 8.10 -8.45 3.14
C GLU A 79 6.76 -9.19 3.13
N LEU A 80 5.68 -8.55 2.67
CA LEU A 80 4.39 -9.21 2.50
C LEU A 80 4.46 -10.37 1.48
N ARG A 81 5.22 -10.22 0.40
CA ARG A 81 5.43 -11.30 -0.60
C ARG A 81 6.22 -12.47 -0.01
N LYS A 82 7.24 -12.19 0.81
CA LYS A 82 8.04 -13.24 1.47
C LYS A 82 7.20 -14.00 2.49
N ARG A 83 6.45 -13.28 3.33
CA ARG A 83 5.67 -13.88 4.44
C ARG A 83 4.37 -14.55 3.99
N HIS A 84 3.70 -13.99 2.99
CA HIS A 84 2.41 -14.48 2.49
C HIS A 84 2.39 -14.63 0.95
N PRO A 85 3.23 -15.53 0.39
CA PRO A 85 3.39 -15.66 -1.06
C PRO A 85 2.09 -16.06 -1.76
N GLU A 86 1.33 -17.00 -1.20
CA GLU A 86 0.07 -17.46 -1.80
C GLU A 86 -1.02 -16.38 -1.77
N SER A 87 -1.16 -15.62 -0.68
CA SER A 87 -2.09 -14.48 -0.61
C SER A 87 -1.77 -13.43 -1.67
N TYR A 88 -0.48 -13.11 -1.86
CA TYR A 88 -0.04 -12.21 -2.92
C TYR A 88 -0.33 -12.76 -4.32
N ARG A 89 -0.04 -14.04 -4.57
CA ARG A 89 -0.33 -14.71 -5.85
C ARG A 89 -1.82 -14.70 -6.16
N LEU A 90 -2.66 -15.01 -5.18
CA LEU A 90 -4.11 -14.99 -5.32
C LEU A 90 -4.61 -13.58 -5.63
N ALA A 91 -4.19 -12.56 -4.87
CA ALA A 91 -4.55 -11.18 -5.12
C ALA A 91 -4.19 -10.76 -6.56
N ARG A 92 -2.97 -11.08 -7.03
CA ARG A 92 -2.54 -10.77 -8.40
C ARG A 92 -3.37 -11.48 -9.46
N ARG A 93 -3.68 -12.77 -9.26
CA ARG A 93 -4.51 -13.56 -10.18
C ARG A 93 -5.94 -13.01 -10.25
N ILE A 94 -6.54 -12.71 -9.09
CA ILE A 94 -7.87 -12.11 -8.99
C ILE A 94 -7.89 -10.75 -9.70
N SER A 95 -6.92 -9.87 -9.44
CA SER A 95 -6.83 -8.58 -10.15
C SER A 95 -6.73 -8.75 -11.66
N THR A 96 -5.96 -9.72 -12.14
CA THR A 96 -5.82 -9.99 -13.58
C THR A 96 -7.15 -10.46 -14.16
N LEU A 97 -7.79 -11.43 -13.53
CA LEU A 97 -9.06 -12.01 -14.00
C LEU A 97 -10.17 -10.97 -14.06
N ILE A 98 -10.29 -10.14 -13.01
CA ILE A 98 -11.30 -9.07 -12.94
C ILE A 98 -11.03 -7.99 -13.99
N GLN A 99 -9.76 -7.71 -14.33
CA GLN A 99 -9.41 -6.70 -15.33
C GLN A 99 -9.54 -7.19 -16.78
N SER A 100 -9.30 -8.48 -17.03
CA SER A 100 -9.28 -9.03 -18.39
C SER A 100 -10.59 -9.69 -18.82
N SER A 101 -11.47 -10.04 -17.88
CA SER A 101 -12.71 -10.75 -18.18
C SER A 101 -13.87 -9.80 -18.49
N ALA A 102 -14.63 -10.10 -19.54
CA ALA A 102 -15.84 -9.37 -19.90
C ALA A 102 -16.98 -9.53 -18.88
N ASN A 103 -16.88 -10.48 -17.95
CA ASN A 103 -17.88 -10.73 -16.92
C ASN A 103 -17.83 -9.69 -15.78
N PHE A 104 -16.79 -8.86 -15.74
CA PHE A 104 -16.65 -7.80 -14.75
C PHE A 104 -16.64 -6.44 -15.43
N ARG A 105 -17.28 -5.46 -14.79
CA ARG A 105 -17.21 -4.05 -15.16
C ARG A 105 -16.75 -3.22 -13.95
N ARG A 106 -16.11 -2.09 -14.23
CA ARG A 106 -15.68 -1.12 -13.21
C ARG A 106 -16.86 -0.23 -12.83
N PHE A 107 -17.06 -0.02 -11.54
CA PHE A 107 -18.19 0.75 -10.97
C PHE A 107 -17.79 2.14 -10.49
N ASP A 108 -16.55 2.55 -10.73
CA ASP A 108 -16.02 3.81 -10.21
C ASP A 108 -16.93 4.99 -10.61
N SER A 109 -17.47 5.58 -9.55
CA SER A 109 -18.59 6.51 -9.48
C SER A 109 -18.49 7.71 -10.42
N ASN A 110 -19.63 8.01 -11.05
CA ASN A 110 -20.11 9.32 -11.51
C ASN A 110 -19.08 10.46 -11.59
N GLY A 111 -18.61 10.76 -12.80
CA GLY A 111 -18.47 12.13 -13.30
C GLY A 111 -17.50 13.11 -12.63
N HIS A 112 -16.95 12.84 -11.44
CA HIS A 112 -15.89 13.65 -10.84
C HIS A 112 -14.53 13.07 -11.23
N SER A 113 -14.26 13.27 -12.52
CA SER A 113 -12.93 13.39 -13.09
C SER A 113 -12.20 14.49 -12.33
N GLU A 114 -11.22 14.15 -11.50
CA GLU A 114 -9.96 14.93 -11.39
C GLU A 114 -8.87 14.29 -10.52
N GLU A 115 -9.12 13.23 -9.75
CA GLU A 115 -8.03 12.56 -9.02
C GLU A 115 -7.47 11.36 -9.79
N GLN A 116 -6.54 11.65 -10.68
CA GLN A 116 -5.77 10.72 -11.52
C GLN A 116 -4.92 9.68 -10.73
N HIS A 117 -4.95 9.68 -9.39
CA HIS A 117 -4.13 8.81 -8.54
C HIS A 117 -4.93 8.02 -7.50
N ARG A 118 -6.13 7.51 -7.82
CA ARG A 118 -6.79 6.50 -6.95
C ARG A 118 -5.96 5.22 -6.92
N ARG A 119 -5.69 4.71 -5.71
CA ARG A 119 -4.88 3.51 -5.50
C ARG A 119 -5.59 2.33 -6.15
N LEU A 120 -4.83 1.32 -6.60
CA LEU A 120 -5.41 0.09 -7.17
C LEU A 120 -6.42 -0.56 -6.20
N ALA A 121 -6.21 -0.40 -4.89
CA ALA A 121 -7.10 -0.88 -3.84
C ALA A 121 -8.47 -0.18 -3.81
N ASP A 122 -8.58 1.04 -4.37
CA ASP A 122 -9.80 1.84 -4.33
C ASP A 122 -10.71 1.57 -5.55
N ARG A 123 -10.26 0.73 -6.50
CA ARG A 123 -11.02 0.41 -7.71
C ARG A 123 -12.09 -0.63 -7.39
N VAL A 124 -13.35 -0.31 -7.68
CA VAL A 124 -14.47 -1.21 -7.39
C VAL A 124 -14.91 -1.88 -8.68
N TYR A 125 -14.84 -3.21 -8.68
CA TYR A 125 -15.35 -4.03 -9.77
C TYR A 125 -16.57 -4.82 -9.30
N GLY A 126 -17.48 -5.06 -10.23
CA GLY A 126 -18.64 -5.92 -10.01
C GLY A 126 -19.00 -6.64 -11.30
N LEU A 127 -20.02 -7.49 -11.24
CA LEU A 127 -20.46 -8.24 -12.40
C LEU A 127 -21.05 -7.32 -13.47
N THR A 128 -20.79 -7.63 -14.73
CA THR A 128 -21.30 -6.87 -15.88
C THR A 128 -22.83 -6.87 -15.92
N GLU A 129 -23.46 -7.97 -15.50
CA GLU A 129 -24.92 -8.15 -15.41
C GLU A 129 -25.56 -7.44 -14.20
N TRP A 130 -24.76 -6.79 -13.34
CA TRP A 130 -25.31 -6.13 -12.15
C TRP A 130 -26.26 -4.98 -12.57
N PRO A 131 -27.50 -4.95 -12.03
CA PRO A 131 -28.48 -3.93 -12.42
C PRO A 131 -28.01 -2.52 -12.06
N ALA A 132 -28.17 -1.56 -12.98
CA ALA A 132 -27.83 -0.15 -12.73
C ALA A 132 -28.72 0.49 -11.64
N SER A 133 -29.93 -0.04 -11.45
CA SER A 133 -30.89 0.39 -10.41
C SER A 133 -30.53 -0.10 -9.01
N LYS A 134 -29.59 -1.03 -8.87
CA LYS A 134 -29.18 -1.56 -7.57
C LYS A 134 -28.00 -0.74 -7.06
N PRO A 135 -28.17 0.05 -5.98
CA PRO A 135 -27.11 0.91 -5.47
C PRO A 135 -25.87 0.07 -5.15
N GLY A 136 -24.71 0.56 -5.59
CA GLY A 136 -23.43 0.04 -5.14
C GLY A 136 -23.35 0.20 -3.62
N ARG A 137 -22.96 -0.86 -2.91
CA ARG A 137 -22.76 -0.77 -1.46
C ARG A 137 -21.45 -0.04 -1.21
N GLY A 138 -21.51 1.07 -0.49
CA GLY A 138 -20.31 1.85 -0.15
C GLY A 138 -19.38 1.06 0.77
N SER A 139 -18.06 1.33 0.69
CA SER A 139 -17.03 0.69 1.53
C SER A 139 -17.38 0.72 3.03
N HIS A 140 -18.00 1.81 3.48
CA HIS A 140 -18.39 2.04 4.88
C HIS A 140 -19.50 1.09 5.38
N GLU A 141 -20.37 0.60 4.48
CA GLU A 141 -21.44 -0.35 4.80
C GLU A 141 -20.92 -1.80 4.87
N LEU A 142 -19.86 -2.09 4.10
CA LEU A 142 -19.16 -3.37 4.12
C LEU A 142 -18.36 -3.55 5.42
N GLU A 143 -17.63 -2.52 5.84
CA GLU A 143 -16.82 -2.53 7.07
C GLU A 143 -17.66 -2.72 8.35
N GLN A 144 -18.87 -2.13 8.41
CA GLN A 144 -19.76 -2.29 9.56
C GLN A 144 -20.26 -3.73 9.76
N ARG A 145 -20.34 -4.53 8.69
CA ARG A 145 -20.77 -5.93 8.76
C ARG A 145 -19.64 -6.88 9.12
N MET A 146 -18.39 -6.60 8.71
CA MET A 146 -17.25 -7.45 9.10
C MET A 146 -16.91 -7.36 10.59
N ARG A 147 -17.47 -6.38 11.30
CA ARG A 147 -17.34 -6.21 12.77
C ARG A 147 -18.50 -6.84 13.57
N LYS A 148 -19.51 -7.42 12.91
CA LYS A 148 -20.57 -8.23 13.54
C LYS A 148 -20.26 -9.70 13.37
#